data_AF-A0A958HT43-F1
#
_entry.id   AF-A0A958HT43-F1
#
_cell.length_a   1.000
_cell.length_b   1.000
_cell.length_c   1.000
_cell.angle_alpha   90.00
_cell.angle_beta   90.00
_cell.angle_gamma   90.00
#
_symmetry.space_group_name_H-M   'P 1'
#
loop_
_entity.id
_entity.type
_entity.pdbx_description
1 polymer ?
#
loop_
_entity_poly.entity_id
_entity_poly.type
_entity_poly.pdbx_seq_one_letter_code
_entity_poly.pdbx_strand_id
1 'polypeptide(L)'
;MRRRLEMQADRIEAVLASHKVQGRVWGGAVTPRFIRFQVMTSLDTRVNRVSGLSEEIALSLGVPATRIYRQNGAIQVEVPRSEPDVVRLLPLCRRLGGEAPPGAALLGVDEEGMPLLVRLSSPDVVHILVAGTTGSGKTALARTLLLSLALFNRPV
;
A
#
# COMPACT_ATOMS: atom_id res chain seq x y z
N MET A 1 8.63 1.09 -17.33
CA MET A 1 8.46 1.20 -15.86
C MET A 1 9.80 1.40 -15.15
N ARG A 2 10.78 0.50 -15.30
CA ARG A 2 12.09 0.57 -14.62
C ARG A 2 12.80 1.94 -14.68
N ARG A 3 12.99 2.51 -15.87
CA ARG A 3 13.59 3.85 -16.06
C ARG A 3 12.88 4.96 -15.27
N ARG A 4 11.54 4.88 -15.13
CA ARG A 4 10.77 5.87 -14.37
C ARG A 4 11.04 5.73 -12.86
N LEU A 5 11.09 4.50 -12.36
CA LEU A 5 11.41 4.23 -10.96
C LEU A 5 12.83 4.68 -10.60
N GLU A 6 13.81 4.42 -11.49
CA GLU A 6 15.19 4.88 -11.33
C GLU A 6 15.26 6.41 -11.31
N MET A 7 14.61 7.10 -12.26
CA MET A 7 14.55 8.58 -12.22
C MET A 7 13.86 9.14 -10.96
N GLN A 8 12.82 8.48 -10.45
CA GLN A 8 12.17 8.90 -9.21
C GLN A 8 13.08 8.67 -8.00
N ALA A 9 13.79 7.54 -7.95
CA ALA A 9 14.78 7.26 -6.91
C ALA A 9 15.90 8.31 -6.91
N ASP A 10 16.48 8.61 -8.08
CA ASP A 10 17.54 9.62 -8.23
C ASP A 10 17.08 11.01 -7.75
N ARG A 11 15.83 11.37 -8.05
CA ARG A 11 15.23 12.64 -7.60
C ARG A 11 15.01 12.68 -6.08
N ILE A 12 14.59 11.56 -5.48
CA ILE A 12 14.48 11.45 -4.01
C ILE A 12 15.87 11.65 -3.40
N GLU A 13 16.88 10.94 -3.88
CA GLU A 13 18.26 11.06 -3.39
C GLU A 13 18.82 12.48 -3.57
N ALA A 14 18.53 13.14 -4.69
CA ALA A 14 18.96 14.51 -4.95
C ALA A 14 18.36 15.51 -3.94
N VAL A 15 17.08 15.38 -3.59
CA VAL A 15 16.43 16.21 -2.56
C VAL A 15 17.02 15.92 -1.18
N LEU A 16 17.26 14.66 -0.84
CA LEU A 16 17.93 14.33 0.44
C LEU A 16 19.32 14.99 0.51
N ALA A 17 20.09 14.90 -0.57
CA ALA A 17 21.43 15.49 -0.65
C ALA A 17 21.42 17.02 -0.52
N SER A 18 20.47 17.73 -1.17
CA SER A 18 20.38 19.20 -1.06
C SER A 18 20.05 19.69 0.36
N HIS A 19 19.37 18.86 1.16
CA HIS A 19 19.07 19.15 2.57
C HIS A 19 20.09 18.55 3.56
N LYS A 20 21.26 18.14 3.05
CA LYS A 20 22.36 17.53 3.81
C LYS A 20 21.93 16.29 4.58
N VAL A 21 21.01 15.50 4.00
CA VAL A 21 20.60 14.19 4.50
C VAL A 21 21.30 13.14 3.66
N GLN A 22 22.20 12.36 4.27
CA GLN A 22 22.84 11.24 3.60
C GLN A 22 21.85 10.06 3.57
N GLY A 23 21.22 9.85 2.41
CA GLY A 23 20.30 8.76 2.19
C GLY A 23 20.38 8.22 0.77
N ARG A 24 20.19 6.92 0.62
CA ARG A 24 20.15 6.22 -0.66
C ARG A 24 18.91 5.34 -0.75
N VAL A 25 18.26 5.33 -1.90
CA VAL A 25 17.19 4.40 -2.22
C VAL A 25 17.83 3.04 -2.48
N TRP A 26 17.52 2.08 -1.60
CA TRP A 26 18.03 0.71 -1.69
C TRP A 26 17.11 -0.21 -2.50
N GLY A 27 15.81 0.07 -2.47
CA GLY A 27 14.82 -0.78 -3.10
C GLY A 27 13.42 -0.21 -2.95
N GLY A 28 12.42 -1.07 -3.11
CA GLY A 28 11.03 -0.65 -3.02
C GLY A 28 10.05 -1.68 -3.55
N ALA A 29 8.78 -1.33 -3.50
CA ALA A 29 7.68 -2.12 -4.03
C ALA A 29 6.71 -1.23 -4.79
N VAL A 30 6.17 -1.76 -5.90
CA VAL A 30 5.09 -1.11 -6.64
C VAL A 30 3.78 -1.73 -6.17
N THR A 31 2.94 -0.92 -5.51
CA THR A 31 1.60 -1.32 -5.11
C THR A 31 0.57 -0.82 -6.12
N PRO A 32 -0.70 -1.25 -6.05
CA PRO A 32 -1.73 -0.74 -6.94
C PRO A 32 -1.94 0.78 -6.82
N ARG A 33 -1.75 1.36 -5.63
CA ARG A 33 -2.06 2.79 -5.38
C ARG A 33 -0.84 3.69 -5.34
N PHE A 34 0.31 3.17 -4.92
CA PHE A 34 1.53 3.95 -4.72
C PHE A 34 2.77 3.12 -5.06
N ILE A 35 3.90 3.79 -5.15
CA ILE A 35 5.22 3.20 -5.25
C ILE A 35 5.90 3.50 -3.91
N ARG A 36 6.37 2.47 -3.22
CA ARG A 36 7.08 2.60 -1.96
C ARG A 36 8.57 2.47 -2.22
N PHE A 37 9.33 3.53 -1.94
CA PHE A 37 10.79 3.50 -2.00
C PHE A 37 11.35 3.31 -0.59
N GLN A 38 12.29 2.38 -0.45
CA GLN A 38 13.04 2.13 0.78
C GLN A 38 14.31 2.95 0.76
N VAL A 39 14.40 3.93 1.66
CA VAL A 39 15.55 4.81 1.83
C VAL A 39 16.33 4.35 3.06
N MET A 40 17.61 4.04 2.84
CA MET A 40 18.59 3.84 3.90
C MET A 40 19.31 5.17 4.15
N THR A 41 19.28 5.63 5.39
CA THR A 41 20.03 6.81 5.84
C THR A 41 21.11 6.42 6.83
N SER A 42 22.04 7.32 7.11
CA SER A 42 22.95 7.18 8.24
C SER A 42 22.19 7.04 9.58
N LEU A 43 22.76 6.30 10.54
CA LEU A 43 22.14 5.97 11.84
C LEU A 43 21.77 7.21 12.68
N ASP A 44 22.45 8.33 12.46
CA ASP A 44 22.23 9.61 13.13
C ASP A 44 21.06 10.43 12.53
N THR A 45 20.58 10.07 11.34
CA THR A 45 19.49 10.78 10.68
C THR A 45 18.16 10.45 11.37
N ARG A 46 17.62 11.44 12.09
CA ARG A 46 16.28 11.33 12.70
C ARG A 46 15.22 11.30 11.61
N VAL A 47 14.25 10.38 11.73
CA VAL A 47 13.10 10.24 10.81
C VAL A 47 12.40 11.58 10.58
N ASN A 48 12.19 12.37 11.63
CA ASN A 48 11.51 13.67 11.53
C ASN A 48 12.19 14.64 10.55
N ARG A 49 13.51 14.57 10.41
CA ARG A 49 14.25 15.40 9.46
C ARG A 49 13.89 15.03 8.01
N VAL A 50 13.72 13.74 7.73
CA VAL A 50 13.37 13.23 6.40
C VAL A 50 11.87 13.40 6.13
N SER A 51 11.03 13.13 7.12
CA SER A 51 9.58 13.36 7.00
C SER A 51 9.23 14.82 6.72
N GLY A 52 10.03 15.78 7.20
CA GLY A 52 9.89 17.20 6.86
C GLY A 52 10.15 17.55 5.39
N LEU A 53 10.80 16.67 4.62
CA LEU A 53 11.10 16.87 3.20
C LEU A 53 9.99 16.35 2.28
N SER A 54 8.85 15.93 2.85
CA SER A 54 7.75 15.32 2.09
C SER A 54 7.23 16.20 0.95
N GLU A 55 7.08 17.51 1.20
CA GLU A 55 6.61 18.48 0.20
C GLU A 55 7.64 18.72 -0.90
N GLU A 56 8.92 18.86 -0.56
CA GLU A 56 10.01 19.07 -1.53
C GLU A 56 10.22 17.84 -2.41
N ILE A 57 10.13 16.64 -1.82
CA ILE A 57 10.15 15.38 -2.58
C ILE A 57 8.93 15.32 -3.50
N ALA A 58 7.73 15.66 -3.02
CA ALA A 58 6.52 15.68 -3.86
C ALA A 58 6.68 16.64 -5.05
N LEU A 59 7.21 17.84 -4.80
CA LEU A 59 7.47 18.85 -5.82
C LEU A 59 8.49 18.35 -6.85
N SER A 60 9.62 17.81 -6.41
CA SER A 60 10.67 17.25 -7.29
C SER A 60 10.14 16.11 -8.16
N LEU A 61 9.25 15.28 -7.64
CA LEU A 61 8.64 14.17 -8.35
C LEU A 61 7.43 14.57 -9.21
N GLY A 62 6.91 15.79 -9.07
CA GLY A 62 5.72 16.25 -9.77
C GLY A 62 4.44 15.51 -9.36
N VAL A 63 4.31 15.19 -8.07
CA VAL A 63 3.16 14.47 -7.49
C VAL A 63 2.45 15.34 -6.44
N PRO A 64 1.14 15.11 -6.17
CA PRO A 64 0.39 15.98 -5.26
C PRO A 64 0.88 15.92 -3.81
N ALA A 65 1.35 14.76 -3.35
CA ALA A 65 1.90 14.57 -2.02
C ALA A 65 2.76 13.30 -1.99
N THR A 66 3.67 13.21 -1.02
CA THR A 66 4.31 11.96 -0.63
C THR A 66 4.01 11.66 0.83
N ARG A 67 4.19 10.40 1.24
CA ARG A 67 4.08 9.99 2.65
C ARG A 67 5.40 9.38 3.08
N ILE A 68 5.95 9.88 4.17
CA ILE A 68 7.26 9.45 4.68
C ILE A 68 7.13 8.96 6.12
N TYR A 69 7.53 7.71 6.38
CA TYR A 69 7.46 7.10 7.71
C TYR A 69 8.60 6.08 7.90
N ARG A 70 8.76 5.59 9.14
CA ARG A 70 9.73 4.52 9.45
C ARG A 70 9.02 3.19 9.62
N GLN A 71 9.56 2.13 9.01
CA GLN A 71 9.08 0.76 9.17
C GLN A 71 10.29 -0.20 9.07
N ASN A 72 10.38 -1.17 9.98
CA ASN A 72 11.43 -2.19 10.01
C ASN A 72 12.86 -1.62 9.90
N GLY A 73 13.14 -0.52 10.59
CA GLY A 73 14.46 0.12 10.63
C GLY A 73 14.78 1.03 9.44
N ALA A 74 14.02 0.98 8.35
CA ALA A 74 14.21 1.80 7.15
C ALA A 74 13.18 2.94 7.05
N ILE A 75 13.51 3.98 6.28
CA ILE A 75 12.58 5.05 5.93
C ILE A 75 11.85 4.64 4.64
N GLN A 76 10.52 4.76 4.65
CA GLN A 76 9.66 4.50 3.51
C GLN A 76 9.20 5.82 2.92
N VAL A 77 9.33 5.99 1.61
CA VAL A 77 8.79 7.12 0.85
C VAL A 77 7.72 6.57 -0.09
N GLU A 78 6.46 6.83 0.21
CA GLU A 78 5.33 6.44 -0.64
C GLU A 78 4.97 7.57 -1.59
N VAL A 79 5.01 7.25 -2.88
CA VAL A 79 4.74 8.15 -3.99
C VAL A 79 3.47 7.67 -4.70
N PRO A 80 2.42 8.49 -4.84
CA PRO A 80 1.19 8.07 -5.50
C PRO A 80 1.46 7.74 -6.97
N ARG A 81 0.77 6.72 -7.48
CA ARG A 81 0.81 6.40 -8.90
C ARG A 81 -0.04 7.39 -9.70
N SER A 82 0.46 7.78 -10.88
CA SER A 82 -0.32 8.61 -11.82
C SER A 82 -1.59 7.90 -12.29
N GLU A 83 -1.51 6.57 -12.43
CA GLU A 83 -2.62 5.68 -12.74
C GLU A 83 -2.65 4.58 -11.68
N PRO A 84 -3.51 4.73 -10.65
CA PRO A 84 -3.75 3.68 -9.68
C PRO A 84 -4.41 2.47 -10.35
N ASP A 85 -3.86 1.29 -10.12
CA ASP A 85 -4.46 0.05 -10.59
C ASP A 85 -5.66 -0.32 -9.71
N VAL A 86 -6.77 -0.66 -10.36
CA VAL A 86 -7.96 -1.15 -9.66
C VAL A 86 -7.72 -2.58 -9.19
N VAL A 87 -7.86 -2.80 -7.88
CA VAL A 87 -7.85 -4.15 -7.30
C VAL A 87 -9.17 -4.83 -7.68
N ARG A 88 -9.09 -5.80 -8.60
CA ARG A 88 -10.26 -6.54 -9.10
C ARG A 88 -10.45 -7.83 -8.29
N LEU A 89 -11.70 -8.12 -7.95
CA LEU A 89 -12.08 -9.31 -7.17
C LEU A 89 -11.66 -10.63 -7.85
N LEU A 90 -12.05 -10.86 -9.10
CA LEU A 90 -11.80 -12.16 -9.75
C LEU A 90 -10.30 -12.50 -9.90
N PRO A 91 -9.42 -11.57 -10.33
CA PRO A 91 -7.97 -11.80 -10.29
C PRO A 91 -7.45 -12.13 -8.90
N LEU A 92 -7.99 -11.50 -7.86
CA LEU A 92 -7.61 -11.75 -6.48
C LEU A 92 -8.04 -13.15 -6.01
N CYS A 93 -9.26 -13.59 -6.35
CA CYS A 93 -9.71 -14.95 -6.10
C CYS A 93 -8.81 -15.99 -6.79
N ARG A 94 -8.39 -15.73 -8.03
CA ARG A 94 -7.47 -16.63 -8.76
C ARG A 94 -6.10 -16.74 -8.08
N ARG A 95 -5.60 -15.67 -7.46
CA ARG A 95 -4.34 -15.71 -6.69
C ARG A 95 -4.42 -16.59 -5.44
N LEU A 96 -5.63 -16.83 -4.93
CA LEU A 96 -5.88 -17.76 -3.83
C LEU A 96 -6.10 -19.21 -4.31
N GLY A 97 -5.93 -19.49 -5.61
CA GLY A 97 -6.25 -20.81 -6.17
C GLY A 97 -7.75 -21.09 -6.29
N GLY A 98 -8.60 -20.07 -6.13
CA GLY A 98 -10.06 -20.23 -6.17
C GLY A 98 -10.66 -20.77 -4.87
N GLU A 99 -9.86 -20.96 -3.82
CA GLU A 99 -10.30 -21.44 -2.52
C GLU A 99 -9.92 -20.43 -1.43
N ALA A 100 -10.65 -20.47 -0.31
CA ALA A 100 -10.33 -19.71 0.89
C ALA A 100 -10.71 -20.54 2.12
N PRO A 101 -10.13 -20.26 3.30
CA PRO A 101 -10.56 -20.90 4.53
C PRO A 101 -12.09 -20.77 4.74
N PRO A 102 -12.77 -21.76 5.33
CA PRO A 102 -14.20 -21.68 5.58
C PRO A 102 -14.57 -20.43 6.38
N GLY A 103 -15.63 -19.76 5.96
CA GLY A 103 -16.10 -18.50 6.54
C GLY A 103 -15.21 -17.29 6.23
N ALA A 104 -14.21 -17.42 5.35
CA ALA A 104 -13.37 -16.31 4.94
C ALA A 104 -13.96 -15.51 3.77
N ALA A 105 -13.80 -14.20 3.84
CA ALA A 105 -14.17 -13.23 2.82
C ALA A 105 -12.95 -12.39 2.43
N LEU A 106 -12.89 -11.93 1.19
CA LEU A 106 -11.84 -11.02 0.72
C LEU A 106 -12.13 -9.59 1.16
N LEU A 107 -11.14 -8.93 1.77
CA LEU A 107 -11.15 -7.49 2.06
C LEU A 107 -10.52 -6.68 0.92
N GLY A 108 -9.50 -7.24 0.27
CA GLY A 108 -8.72 -6.55 -0.73
C GLY A 108 -7.28 -7.04 -0.73
N VAL A 109 -6.33 -6.13 -0.90
CA VAL A 109 -4.90 -6.42 -0.79
C VAL A 109 -4.30 -5.65 0.38
N ASP A 110 -3.29 -6.21 1.01
CA ASP A 110 -2.48 -5.50 1.99
C ASP A 110 -1.47 -4.56 1.31
N GLU A 111 -0.59 -4.01 2.15
CA GLU A 111 0.46 -3.08 1.76
C GLU A 111 1.53 -3.69 0.83
N GLU A 112 1.74 -5.00 0.93
CA GLU A 112 2.64 -5.79 0.10
C GLU A 112 1.95 -6.28 -1.18
N GLY A 113 0.66 -5.97 -1.34
CA GLY A 113 -0.16 -6.37 -2.47
C GLY A 113 -0.65 -7.82 -2.37
N MET A 114 -0.52 -8.48 -1.23
CA MET A 114 -1.00 -9.84 -0.98
C MET A 114 -2.49 -9.85 -0.67
N PRO A 115 -3.24 -10.91 -1.05
CA PRO A 115 -4.67 -10.98 -0.76
C PRO A 115 -4.93 -10.97 0.74
N LEU A 116 -5.75 -10.01 1.19
CA LEU A 116 -6.15 -9.87 2.57
C LEU A 116 -7.55 -10.47 2.77
N LEU A 117 -7.66 -11.42 3.70
CA LEU A 117 -8.91 -12.08 4.05
C LEU A 117 -9.34 -11.71 5.47
N VAL A 118 -10.65 -11.71 5.69
CA VAL A 118 -11.26 -11.71 7.03
C VAL A 118 -12.01 -13.02 7.22
N ARG A 119 -11.82 -13.66 8.37
CA ARG A 119 -12.50 -14.91 8.70
C ARG A 119 -13.65 -14.65 9.67
N LEU A 120 -14.88 -14.69 9.16
CA LEU A 120 -16.10 -14.39 9.91
C LEU A 120 -16.47 -15.47 10.92
N SER A 121 -15.96 -16.68 10.74
CA SER A 121 -16.16 -17.79 11.68
C SER A 121 -15.17 -17.77 12.85
N SER A 122 -14.26 -16.79 12.91
CA SER A 122 -13.25 -16.71 13.98
C SER A 122 -13.92 -16.26 15.29
N PRO A 123 -13.60 -16.87 16.44
CA PRO A 123 -14.12 -16.41 17.73
C PRO A 123 -13.72 -14.96 18.06
N ASP A 124 -12.60 -14.49 17.51
CA ASP A 124 -12.13 -13.11 17.66
C ASP A 124 -12.88 -12.10 16.75
N VAL A 125 -13.67 -12.59 15.80
CA VAL A 125 -14.43 -11.78 14.84
C VAL A 125 -15.92 -11.97 15.11
N VAL A 126 -16.40 -11.35 16.20
CA VAL A 126 -17.80 -11.49 16.65
C VAL A 126 -18.75 -10.65 15.79
N HIS A 127 -18.35 -9.43 15.42
CA HIS A 127 -19.10 -8.52 14.54
C HIS A 127 -18.16 -7.62 13.73
N ILE A 128 -18.58 -7.18 12.54
CA ILE A 128 -17.83 -6.23 11.69
C ILE A 128 -18.63 -4.94 11.52
N LEU A 129 -18.00 -3.80 11.85
CA LEU A 129 -18.53 -2.46 11.56
C LEU A 129 -17.82 -1.86 10.34
N VAL A 130 -18.57 -1.52 9.29
CA VAL A 130 -18.05 -0.80 8.11
C VAL A 130 -18.55 0.64 8.12
N ALA A 131 -17.67 1.59 8.41
CA ALA A 131 -17.98 3.03 8.50
C ALA A 131 -17.14 3.88 7.53
N GLY A 132 -17.58 5.11 7.23
CA GLY A 132 -16.94 6.01 6.27
C GLY A 132 -17.93 6.93 5.54
N THR A 133 -17.43 7.92 4.80
CA THR A 133 -18.23 8.90 4.06
C THR A 133 -18.70 8.38 2.69
N THR A 134 -19.63 9.07 2.04
CA THR A 134 -20.04 8.75 0.66
C THR A 134 -18.83 8.82 -0.28
N GLY A 135 -18.70 7.84 -1.18
CA GLY A 135 -17.56 7.75 -2.10
C GLY A 135 -16.32 7.06 -1.52
N SER A 136 -16.27 6.73 -0.21
CA SER A 136 -15.11 6.06 0.40
C SER A 136 -14.94 4.58 0.04
N GLY A 137 -15.90 3.99 -0.69
CA GLY A 137 -15.85 2.60 -1.14
C GLY A 137 -16.58 1.58 -0.26
N LYS A 138 -17.34 1.99 0.77
CA LYS A 138 -18.09 1.06 1.66
C LYS A 138 -18.98 0.07 0.90
N THR A 139 -19.77 0.54 -0.06
CA THR A 139 -20.65 -0.31 -0.86
C THR A 139 -19.86 -1.29 -1.74
N ALA A 140 -18.71 -0.86 -2.25
CA ALA A 140 -17.82 -1.74 -3.01
C ALA A 140 -17.19 -2.82 -2.11
N LEU A 141 -16.79 -2.46 -0.89
CA LEU A 141 -16.30 -3.40 0.12
C LEU A 141 -17.39 -4.43 0.49
N ALA A 142 -18.60 -3.98 0.80
CA ALA A 142 -19.71 -4.87 1.15
C ALA A 142 -20.02 -5.87 0.02
N ARG A 143 -20.08 -5.40 -1.23
CA ARG A 143 -20.24 -6.28 -2.41
C ARG A 143 -19.10 -7.27 -2.56
N THR A 144 -17.86 -6.83 -2.29
CA THR A 144 -16.67 -7.69 -2.35
C THR A 144 -16.73 -8.81 -1.30
N LEU A 145 -17.09 -8.46 -0.07
CA LEU A 145 -17.29 -9.43 1.02
C LEU A 145 -18.37 -10.45 0.67
N LEU A 146 -19.55 -10.00 0.25
CA LEU A 146 -20.67 -10.88 -0.10
C LEU A 146 -20.33 -11.83 -1.26
N LEU A 147 -19.77 -11.29 -2.35
CA LEU A 147 -19.43 -12.09 -3.52
C LEU A 147 -18.31 -13.09 -3.22
N SER A 148 -17.28 -12.69 -2.47
CA SER A 148 -16.19 -13.61 -2.10
C SER A 148 -16.68 -14.72 -1.18
N LEU A 149 -17.56 -14.42 -0.22
CA LEU A 149 -18.20 -15.45 0.60
C LEU A 149 -18.96 -16.46 -0.26
N ALA A 150 -19.81 -15.97 -1.16
CA ALA A 150 -20.60 -16.84 -2.05
C ALA A 150 -19.73 -17.67 -3.02
N LEU A 151 -18.59 -17.14 -3.44
CA LEU A 151 -17.66 -17.86 -4.32
C LEU A 151 -16.90 -18.96 -3.59
N PHE A 152 -16.42 -18.70 -2.37
CA PHE A 152 -15.57 -19.63 -1.63
C PHE A 152 -16.31 -20.59 -0.71
N ASN A 153 -17.54 -20.25 -0.33
CA ASN A 153 -18.32 -21.01 0.63
C ASN A 153 -19.57 -21.53 -0.07
N ARG A 154 -19.67 -22.85 -0.20
CA ARG A 154 -20.89 -23.47 -0.71
C ARG A 154 -21.94 -23.49 0.40
N PRO A 155 -23.21 -23.17 0.10
CA PRO A 155 -24.29 -23.45 1.04
C PRO A 155 -24.28 -24.94 1.35
N VAL A 156 -24.38 -25.27 2.64
CA VAL A 156 -24.57 -26.64 3.13
C VAL A 156 -26.03 -27.03 2.94
#